data_AF-A0A1A8H5T6-F1
#
_entry.id   AF-A0A1A8H5T6-F1
#
_cell.length_a   1.000
_cell.length_b   1.000
_cell.length_c   1.000
_cell.angle_alpha   90.00
_cell.angle_beta   90.00
_cell.angle_gamma   90.00
#
_symmetry.space_group_name_H-M   'P 1'
#
loop_
_entity.id
_entity.type
_entity.pdbx_description
1 polymer ?
#
loop_
_entity_poly.entity_id
_entity_poly.type
_entity_poly.pdbx_seq_one_letter_code
_entity_poly.pdbx_strand_id
1 'polypeptide(L)'
;MEEGSRLPWMRYGSVVSMFVVILALWFRSPQDVELDDRLDSVLSSLLRAERKVGMNNARPRVAIGFGGCADLIVDGVSFLNKMGILNSNQPMHHDYLENAEQLAQSFAYFFAPGAAAERFMLNETLFSELVECARDLPG
;
A
#
# COMPACT_ATOMS: atom_id res chain seq x y z
N MET A 1 -13.11 -61.27 27.22
CA MET A 1 -13.07 -61.23 25.74
C MET A 1 -14.14 -60.21 25.38
N GLU A 2 -13.84 -59.08 24.76
CA GLU A 2 -13.32 -59.00 23.41
C GLU A 2 -12.34 -57.83 23.25
N GLU A 3 -11.19 -58.14 22.66
CA GLU A 3 -10.28 -57.19 22.02
C GLU A 3 -11.01 -56.56 20.83
N GLY A 4 -11.19 -55.24 20.86
CA GLY A 4 -11.80 -54.48 19.76
C GLY A 4 -10.88 -53.37 19.27
N SER A 5 -9.92 -53.75 18.44
CA SER A 5 -9.31 -52.94 17.35
C SER A 5 -9.03 -51.45 17.63
N ARG A 6 -7.84 -51.18 18.20
CA ARG A 6 -7.21 -49.86 18.01
C ARG A 6 -6.71 -49.75 16.56
N LEU A 7 -7.10 -48.64 15.91
CA LEU A 7 -6.76 -48.15 14.56
C LEU A 7 -7.60 -48.67 13.39
N PRO A 8 -8.31 -47.73 12.71
CA PRO A 8 -7.72 -47.15 11.50
C PRO A 8 -7.93 -45.64 11.35
N TRP A 9 -8.30 -44.89 12.40
CA TRP A 9 -8.61 -43.46 12.31
C TRP A 9 -7.45 -42.61 11.75
N MET A 10 -6.19 -42.92 12.11
CA MET A 10 -5.00 -42.21 11.60
C MET A 10 -4.74 -42.42 10.09
N ARG A 11 -5.10 -43.58 9.53
CA ARG A 11 -4.90 -43.86 8.11
C ARG A 11 -5.89 -43.10 7.24
N TYR A 12 -7.14 -43.00 7.68
CA TYR A 12 -8.16 -42.22 6.98
C TYR A 12 -7.87 -40.72 7.05
N GLY A 13 -7.34 -40.20 8.16
CA GLY A 13 -6.96 -38.79 8.26
C GLY A 13 -5.89 -38.38 7.24
N SER A 14 -4.87 -39.21 7.04
CA SER A 14 -3.82 -38.97 6.03
C SER A 14 -4.39 -38.99 4.60
N VAL A 15 -5.30 -39.92 4.30
CA VAL A 15 -5.97 -40.01 2.99
C VAL A 15 -6.88 -38.82 2.74
N VAL A 16 -7.63 -38.37 3.75
CA VAL A 16 -8.48 -37.17 3.66
C VAL A 16 -7.62 -35.92 3.46
N SER A 17 -6.53 -35.76 4.21
CA SER A 17 -5.60 -34.63 4.01
C SER A 17 -5.00 -34.63 2.61
N MET A 18 -4.57 -35.78 2.11
CA MET A 18 -4.05 -35.92 0.76
C MET A 18 -5.11 -35.61 -0.29
N PHE A 19 -6.35 -36.06 -0.08
CA PHE A 19 -7.48 -35.77 -0.97
C PHE A 19 -7.84 -34.28 -0.99
N VAL A 20 -7.81 -33.61 0.17
CA VAL A 20 -8.01 -32.16 0.28
C VAL A 20 -6.92 -31.39 -0.44
N VAL A 21 -5.65 -31.80 -0.32
CA VAL A 21 -4.53 -31.18 -1.06
C VAL A 21 -4.70 -31.39 -2.57
N ILE A 22 -5.09 -32.60 -3.01
CA ILE A 22 -5.34 -32.89 -4.43
C ILE A 22 -6.50 -32.04 -4.94
N LEU A 23 -7.61 -31.95 -4.20
CA LEU A 23 -8.73 -31.08 -4.56
C LEU A 23 -8.32 -29.61 -4.59
N ALA A 24 -7.50 -29.14 -3.64
CA ALA A 24 -7.00 -27.77 -3.63
C ALA A 24 -6.11 -27.48 -4.84
N LEU A 25 -5.29 -28.45 -5.27
CA LEU A 25 -4.51 -28.33 -6.51
C LEU A 25 -5.39 -28.38 -7.77
N TRP A 26 -6.49 -29.15 -7.74
CA TRP A 26 -7.42 -29.28 -8.87
C TRP A 26 -8.34 -28.06 -9.02
N PHE A 27 -8.76 -27.46 -7.91
CA PHE A 27 -9.54 -26.23 -7.86
C PHE A 27 -8.68 -24.97 -7.78
N ARG A 28 -7.34 -25.10 -7.83
CA ARG A 28 -6.45 -23.94 -7.93
C ARG A 28 -6.85 -23.17 -9.19
N SER A 29 -7.35 -21.96 -8.96
CA SER A 29 -7.97 -21.15 -10.00
C SER A 29 -7.00 -20.92 -11.16
N PRO A 30 -7.41 -21.14 -12.42
CA PRO A 30 -6.60 -20.80 -13.58
C PRO A 30 -6.28 -19.30 -13.70
N GLN A 31 -6.89 -18.44 -12.88
CA GLN A 31 -6.57 -17.00 -12.84
C GLN A 31 -5.12 -16.70 -12.42
N ASP A 32 -4.52 -17.51 -11.54
CA ASP A 32 -3.12 -17.33 -11.14
C ASP A 32 -2.18 -17.65 -12.31
N VAL A 33 -2.51 -18.66 -13.11
CA VAL A 33 -1.71 -19.09 -14.28
C VAL A 33 -1.74 -18.01 -15.37
N GLU A 34 -2.90 -17.41 -15.63
CA GLU A 34 -3.00 -16.32 -16.60
C GLU A 34 -2.25 -15.05 -16.15
N LEU A 35 -2.26 -14.76 -14.84
CA LEU A 35 -1.54 -13.62 -14.28
C LEU A 35 -0.01 -13.83 -14.36
N ASP A 36 0.46 -15.03 -14.02
CA ASP A 36 1.86 -15.41 -14.10
C ASP A 36 2.36 -15.34 -15.56
N ASP A 37 1.59 -15.88 -16.52
CA ASP A 37 1.93 -15.81 -17.96
C ASP A 37 2.03 -14.37 -18.47
N ARG A 38 1.13 -13.49 -18.01
CA ARG A 38 1.17 -12.05 -18.34
C ARG A 38 2.39 -11.37 -17.73
N LEU A 39 2.70 -11.69 -16.47
CA LEU A 39 3.85 -11.12 -15.77
C LEU A 39 5.16 -11.52 -16.45
N ASP A 40 5.30 -12.80 -16.80
CA ASP A 40 6.44 -13.34 -17.53
C ASP A 40 6.58 -12.73 -18.92
N SER A 41 5.47 -12.52 -19.63
CA SER A 41 5.46 -11.84 -20.93
C SER A 41 5.93 -10.38 -20.83
N VAL A 42 5.47 -9.64 -19.82
CA VAL A 42 5.89 -8.26 -19.57
C VAL A 42 7.37 -8.22 -19.20
N LEU A 43 7.80 -9.04 -18.23
CA LEU A 43 9.18 -9.10 -17.78
C LEU A 43 10.14 -9.46 -18.93
N SER A 44 9.82 -10.51 -19.69
CA SER A 44 10.64 -10.94 -20.81
C SER A 44 10.72 -9.89 -21.93
N SER A 45 9.63 -9.15 -22.16
CA SER A 45 9.60 -8.03 -23.11
C SER A 45 10.48 -6.86 -22.65
N LEU A 46 10.44 -6.51 -21.36
CA LEU A 46 11.28 -5.48 -20.76
C LEU A 46 12.77 -5.86 -20.79
N LEU A 47 13.11 -7.09 -20.37
CA LEU A 47 14.49 -7.61 -20.44
C LEU A 47 15.00 -7.67 -21.88
N ARG A 48 14.13 -8.01 -22.84
CA ARG A 48 14.48 -7.99 -24.27
C ARG A 48 14.74 -6.57 -24.76
N ALA A 49 13.96 -5.59 -24.30
CA ALA A 49 14.15 -4.18 -24.64
C ALA A 49 15.46 -3.65 -24.03
N GLU A 50 15.73 -3.97 -22.77
CA GLU A 50 16.98 -3.66 -22.08
C GLU A 50 18.18 -4.25 -22.84
N ARG A 51 18.15 -5.54 -23.19
CA ARG A 51 19.25 -6.21 -23.90
C ARG A 51 19.50 -5.66 -25.31
N LYS A 52 18.48 -5.10 -25.98
CA LYS A 52 18.64 -4.44 -27.29
C LYS A 52 19.43 -3.14 -27.19
N VAL A 53 19.42 -2.49 -26.03
CA VAL A 53 20.28 -1.34 -25.77
C VAL A 53 21.65 -1.89 -25.40
N GLY A 54 22.58 -1.90 -26.36
CA GLY A 54 23.93 -2.36 -26.11
C GLY A 54 24.56 -1.56 -24.97
N MET A 55 24.80 -2.21 -23.83
CA MET A 55 25.70 -1.71 -22.80
C MET A 55 27.12 -1.73 -23.36
N ASN A 56 27.44 -0.75 -24.20
CA ASN A 56 28.83 -0.42 -24.47
C ASN A 56 29.47 -0.12 -23.11
N ASN A 57 30.73 -0.50 -22.86
CA ASN A 57 31.47 -0.18 -21.63
C ASN A 57 31.56 1.34 -21.30
N ALA A 58 30.95 2.20 -22.13
CA ALA A 58 30.66 3.58 -21.83
C ALA A 58 29.59 3.66 -20.74
N ARG A 59 29.96 4.12 -19.54
CA ARG A 59 29.02 4.52 -18.49
C ARG A 59 28.37 5.84 -18.90
N PRO A 60 27.12 5.86 -19.37
CA PRO A 60 26.49 7.11 -19.80
C PRO A 60 26.37 8.04 -18.59
N ARG A 61 26.75 9.30 -18.74
CA ARG A 61 26.45 10.34 -17.74
C ARG A 61 25.03 10.80 -18.00
N VAL A 62 24.14 10.55 -17.05
CA VAL A 62 22.73 10.93 -17.13
C VAL A 62 22.50 12.12 -16.20
N ALA A 63 21.99 13.22 -16.75
CA ALA A 63 21.45 14.32 -15.97
C ALA A 63 19.94 14.10 -15.83
N ILE A 64 19.46 14.07 -14.59
CA ILE A 64 18.03 13.91 -14.28
C ILE A 64 17.57 15.23 -13.68
N GLY A 65 16.61 15.88 -14.34
CA GLY A 65 15.95 17.09 -13.87
C GLY A 65 14.46 16.83 -13.74
N PHE A 66 14.05 16.30 -12.59
CA PHE A 66 12.64 16.23 -12.18
C PHE A 66 12.48 16.98 -10.85
N GLY A 67 11.26 17.43 -10.55
CA GLY A 67 10.96 17.99 -9.23
C GLY A 67 11.24 16.95 -8.14
N GLY A 68 12.12 17.28 -7.20
CA GLY A 68 12.36 16.47 -6.01
C GLY A 68 11.39 16.88 -4.90
N CYS A 69 10.80 15.92 -4.21
CA CYS A 69 10.02 16.14 -3.00
C CYS A 69 10.73 15.52 -1.79
N ALA A 70 10.38 15.98 -0.60
CA ALA A 70 10.73 15.35 0.66
C ALA A 70 9.43 15.00 1.37
N ASP A 71 9.24 13.71 1.63
CA ASP A 71 8.02 13.20 2.25
C ASP A 71 8.21 13.19 3.77
N LEU A 72 7.26 13.79 4.48
CA LEU A 72 7.20 13.78 5.93
C LEU A 72 6.05 12.88 6.37
N ILE A 73 6.36 11.88 7.18
CA ILE A 73 5.38 10.95 7.74
C ILE A 73 5.23 11.29 9.22
N VAL A 74 4.00 11.49 9.67
CA VAL A 74 3.66 11.84 11.05
C VAL A 74 2.37 11.15 11.48
N ASP A 75 2.19 10.94 12.77
CA ASP A 75 0.88 10.59 13.33
C ASP A 75 -0.09 11.77 13.18
N GLY A 76 -1.13 11.59 12.36
CA GLY A 76 -2.03 12.67 11.96
C GLY A 76 -2.77 13.32 13.15
N VAL A 77 -3.15 12.55 14.16
CA VAL A 77 -3.87 13.09 15.33
C VAL A 77 -2.93 13.92 16.20
N SER A 78 -1.74 13.40 16.51
CA SER A 78 -0.72 14.13 17.27
C SER A 78 -0.27 15.40 16.55
N PHE A 79 -0.16 15.33 15.21
CA PHE A 79 0.19 16.46 14.37
C PHE A 79 -0.85 17.59 14.43
N LEU A 80 -2.14 17.29 14.22
CA LEU A 80 -3.20 18.28 14.31
C LEU A 80 -3.30 18.90 15.71
N ASN A 81 -3.15 18.07 16.76
CA ASN A 81 -3.14 18.55 18.14
C ASN A 81 -1.97 19.50 18.42
N LYS A 82 -0.77 19.20 17.92
CA LYS A 82 0.42 20.06 18.07
C LYS A 82 0.26 21.39 17.34
N MET A 83 -0.39 21.39 16.18
CA MET A 83 -0.76 22.59 15.44
C MET A 83 -1.88 23.41 16.12
N GLY A 84 -2.52 22.90 17.17
CA GLY A 84 -3.67 23.54 17.79
C GLY A 84 -4.94 23.48 16.93
N ILE A 85 -4.98 22.58 15.93
CA ILE A 85 -6.12 22.40 15.05
C ILE A 85 -7.10 21.45 15.74
N LEU A 86 -8.24 22.00 16.15
CA LEU A 86 -9.29 21.25 16.82
C LEU A 86 -9.97 20.27 15.87
N ASN A 87 -10.44 19.16 16.43
CA ASN A 87 -11.27 18.22 15.69
C ASN A 87 -12.57 18.88 15.21
N SER A 88 -12.96 18.56 13.98
CA SER A 88 -14.27 18.99 13.45
C SER A 88 -15.34 17.96 13.77
N ASN A 89 -16.48 18.43 14.31
CA ASN A 89 -17.70 17.62 14.45
C ASN A 89 -18.54 17.57 13.15
N GLN A 90 -18.07 18.24 12.09
CA GLN A 90 -18.68 18.26 10.76
C GLN A 90 -17.68 17.71 9.75
N PRO A 91 -17.62 16.37 9.56
CA PRO A 91 -16.80 15.77 8.53
C PRO A 91 -17.31 16.20 7.15
N MET A 92 -16.45 16.85 6.37
CA MET A 92 -16.80 17.35 5.04
C MET A 92 -15.62 17.15 4.09
N HIS A 93 -15.90 16.63 2.90
CA HIS A 93 -14.93 16.54 1.84
C HIS A 93 -14.78 17.92 1.17
N HIS A 94 -13.54 18.41 1.12
CA HIS A 94 -13.14 19.54 0.28
C HIS A 94 -12.20 19.06 -0.83
N ASP A 95 -12.28 19.67 -2.02
CA ASP A 95 -11.39 19.34 -3.15
C ASP A 95 -9.99 19.95 -2.98
N TYR A 96 -9.93 21.10 -2.31
CA TYR A 96 -8.73 21.85 -1.98
C TYR A 96 -8.84 22.42 -0.54
N LEU A 97 -7.71 22.77 0.06
CA LEU A 97 -7.63 23.25 1.43
C LEU A 97 -7.10 24.69 1.46
N GLU A 98 -7.89 25.62 1.98
CA GLU A 98 -7.54 27.04 2.08
C GLU A 98 -7.23 27.46 3.54
N ASN A 99 -7.69 26.68 4.51
CA ASN A 99 -7.59 27.02 5.92
C ASN A 99 -7.59 25.78 6.83
N ALA A 100 -7.27 25.99 8.11
CA ALA A 100 -7.17 24.93 9.11
C ALA A 100 -8.51 24.22 9.40
N GLU A 101 -9.64 24.92 9.26
CA GLU A 101 -10.96 24.32 9.46
C GLU A 101 -11.26 23.30 8.36
N GLN A 102 -11.02 23.63 7.09
CA GLN A 102 -11.19 22.71 5.97
C GLN A 102 -10.25 21.49 6.08
N LEU A 103 -9.03 21.70 6.60
CA LEU A 103 -8.09 20.60 6.90
C LEU A 103 -8.69 19.67 7.97
N ALA A 104 -9.20 20.21 9.08
CA ALA A 104 -9.82 19.43 10.14
C ALA A 104 -11.08 18.66 9.66
N GLN A 105 -11.94 19.32 8.89
CA GLN A 105 -13.14 18.73 8.30
C GLN A 105 -12.80 17.60 7.32
N SER A 106 -11.81 17.83 6.44
CA SER A 106 -11.36 16.82 5.47
C SER A 106 -10.67 15.64 6.15
N PHE A 107 -9.82 15.91 7.15
CA PHE A 107 -9.18 14.86 7.94
C PHE A 107 -10.25 14.00 8.62
N ALA A 108 -11.22 14.59 9.32
CA ALA A 108 -12.30 13.86 9.97
C ALA A 108 -13.14 13.02 8.97
N TYR A 109 -13.36 13.53 7.75
CA TYR A 109 -14.12 12.83 6.71
C TYR A 109 -13.44 11.53 6.26
N PHE A 110 -12.12 11.54 6.05
CA PHE A 110 -11.37 10.37 5.58
C PHE A 110 -10.86 9.46 6.71
N PHE A 111 -10.60 10.02 7.90
CA PHE A 111 -10.08 9.28 9.04
C PHE A 111 -11.08 8.26 9.57
N ALA A 112 -12.36 8.64 9.71
CA ALA A 112 -13.40 7.74 10.25
C ALA A 112 -13.57 6.43 9.46
N PRO A 113 -13.66 6.43 8.11
CA PRO A 113 -13.70 5.20 7.32
C PRO A 113 -12.33 4.55 7.09
N GLY A 114 -11.22 5.19 7.51
CA GLY A 114 -9.87 4.72 7.20
C GLY A 114 -9.52 4.79 5.71
N ALA A 115 -10.09 5.77 5.00
CA ALA A 115 -9.87 5.94 3.57
C ALA A 115 -8.64 6.82 3.28
N ALA A 116 -7.84 6.44 2.30
CA ALA A 116 -6.72 7.25 1.83
C ALA A 116 -7.23 8.47 1.03
N ALA A 117 -6.60 9.62 1.23
CA ALA A 117 -6.89 10.85 0.49
C ALA A 117 -5.66 11.75 0.39
N GLU A 118 -5.62 12.56 -0.66
CA GLU A 118 -4.59 13.59 -0.90
C GLU A 118 -5.28 14.89 -1.27
N ARG A 119 -4.88 16.01 -0.68
CA ARG A 119 -5.49 17.32 -0.95
C ARG A 119 -4.42 18.38 -1.13
N PHE A 120 -4.67 19.27 -2.09
CA PHE A 120 -3.81 20.42 -2.35
C PHE A 120 -4.10 21.55 -1.36
N MET A 121 -3.06 22.09 -0.73
CA MET A 121 -3.15 23.24 0.18
C MET A 121 -2.89 24.52 -0.62
N LEU A 122 -3.91 25.35 -0.81
CA LEU A 122 -3.82 26.63 -1.53
C LEU A 122 -3.13 27.71 -0.69
N ASN A 123 -3.23 27.62 0.64
CA ASN A 123 -2.65 28.59 1.55
C ASN A 123 -1.18 28.25 1.83
N GLU A 124 -0.27 28.94 1.13
CA GLU A 124 1.18 28.73 1.25
C GLU A 124 1.70 28.97 2.67
N THR A 125 1.17 29.96 3.39
CA THR A 125 1.60 30.27 4.76
C THR A 125 1.24 29.13 5.71
N LEU A 126 -0.02 28.68 5.68
CA LEU A 126 -0.45 27.54 6.48
C LEU A 126 0.32 26.27 6.09
N PHE A 127 0.58 26.05 4.81
CA PHE A 127 1.39 24.92 4.35
C PHE A 127 2.81 24.96 4.93
N SER A 128 3.48 26.11 4.92
CA SER A 128 4.80 26.27 5.53
C SER A 128 4.80 25.96 7.03
N GLU A 129 3.83 26.48 7.78
CA GLU A 129 3.68 26.22 9.21
C GLU A 129 3.46 24.72 9.51
N LEU A 130 2.62 24.05 8.70
CA LEU A 130 2.37 22.61 8.79
C LEU A 130 3.67 21.81 8.55
N VAL A 131 4.45 22.16 7.53
CA VAL A 131 5.72 21.49 7.21
C VAL A 131 6.75 21.68 8.33
N GLU A 132 6.86 22.88 8.89
CA GLU A 132 7.76 23.16 10.02
C GLU A 132 7.38 22.35 11.25
N CYS A 133 6.09 22.33 11.62
CA CYS A 133 5.60 21.56 12.76
C CYS A 133 5.83 20.04 12.60
N ALA A 134 5.66 19.53 11.37
CA ALA A 134 5.86 18.12 11.04
C ALA A 134 7.32 17.67 11.19
N ARG A 135 8.30 18.54 10.87
CA ARG A 135 9.74 18.23 11.04
C ARG A 135 10.12 17.97 12.49
N ASP A 136 9.41 18.60 13.41
CA ASP A 136 9.66 18.50 14.85
C ASP A 136 8.92 17.31 15.49
N LEU A 137 8.24 16.46 14.71
CA LEU A 137 7.62 15.23 15.18
C LEU A 137 8.43 14.01 14.75
N PRO A 138 8.57 12.98 15.60
CA PRO A 138 9.14 11.71 15.16
C PRO A 138 8.20 11.06 14.13
N GLY A 139 8.81 10.52 13.07
CA GLY A 139 8.14 9.69 12.06
C GLY A 139 8.00 8.24 12.44
#